data_AF-A0A2P0QL77-F1
#
_entry.id   AF-A0A2P0QL77-F1
#
_cell.length_a   1.000
_cell.length_b   1.000
_cell.length_c   1.000
_cell.angle_alpha   90.00
_cell.angle_beta   90.00
_cell.angle_gamma   90.00
#
_symmetry.space_group_name_H-M   'P 1'
#
loop_
_entity.id
_entity.type
_entity.pdbx_description
1 polymer ?
#
loop_
_entity_poly.entity_id
_entity_poly.type
_entity_poly.pdbx_seq_one_letter_code
_entity_poly.pdbx_strand_id
1 'polypeptide(L)'
;GSGEVFAWQFGFPYSVDLSRGFARYNPGDTSSIDLLVRGEVDAMFTIGSDPGAHFPISAVKHIAKLPSVCIDPHLTPTSGVSKLHVPVAFNGVETGGNC
;
A
#
# COMPACT_ATOMS: atom_id res chain seq x y z
N GLY A 1 11.03 6.54 -9.83
CA GLY A 1 9.73 6.39 -9.14
C GLY A 1 9.53 4.98 -8.66
N SER A 2 8.52 4.71 -7.82
CA SER A 2 8.27 3.35 -7.30
C SER A 2 8.11 2.30 -8.41
N GLY A 3 7.44 2.66 -9.51
CA GLY A 3 7.29 1.76 -10.66
C GLY A 3 8.60 1.46 -11.38
N GLU A 4 9.47 2.45 -11.57
CA GLU A 4 10.83 2.23 -12.11
C GLU A 4 11.66 1.33 -11.19
N VAL A 5 11.60 1.60 -9.89
CA VAL A 5 12.31 0.82 -8.87
C VAL A 5 11.87 -0.64 -8.88
N PHE A 6 10.56 -0.89 -8.97
CA PHE A 6 10.03 -2.24 -9.11
C PHE A 6 10.39 -2.86 -10.47
N ALA A 7 10.41 -2.09 -11.55
CA ALA A 7 10.77 -2.58 -12.87
C ALA A 7 12.21 -3.11 -12.91
N TRP A 8 13.20 -2.41 -12.32
CA TRP A 8 14.57 -2.94 -12.31
C TRP A 8 14.82 -4.02 -11.25
N GLN A 9 14.06 -4.05 -10.14
CA GLN A 9 14.23 -5.08 -9.11
C GLN A 9 13.52 -6.40 -9.45
N PHE A 10 12.32 -6.31 -10.03
CA PHE A 10 11.42 -7.45 -10.21
C PHE A 10 10.95 -7.65 -11.66
N GLY A 11 11.28 -6.73 -12.58
CA GLY A 11 10.87 -6.79 -13.98
C GLY A 11 9.49 -6.18 -14.27
N PHE A 12 8.77 -5.67 -13.26
CA PHE A 12 7.38 -5.22 -13.39
C PHE A 12 7.11 -3.93 -12.60
N PRO A 13 6.22 -3.05 -13.08
CA PRO A 13 6.06 -1.70 -12.51
C PRO A 13 5.14 -1.62 -11.27
N TYR A 14 4.25 -2.58 -11.03
CA TYR A 14 3.34 -2.63 -9.86
C TYR A 14 2.72 -4.02 -9.75
N SER A 15 1.81 -4.27 -8.79
CA SER A 15 1.11 -5.57 -8.64
C SER A 15 2.07 -6.77 -8.70
N VAL A 16 3.19 -6.65 -7.98
CA VAL A 16 4.21 -7.69 -7.90
C VAL A 16 3.87 -8.62 -6.76
N ASP A 17 3.57 -9.88 -7.08
CA ASP A 17 3.37 -10.96 -6.10
C ASP A 17 4.69 -11.73 -5.91
N LEU A 18 5.14 -11.81 -4.65
CA LEU A 18 6.36 -12.48 -4.23
C LEU A 18 6.10 -13.75 -3.39
N SER A 19 4.82 -14.15 -3.21
CA SER A 19 4.41 -15.26 -2.33
C SER A 19 5.06 -16.61 -2.65
N ARG A 20 5.50 -16.82 -3.90
CA ARG A 20 6.09 -18.08 -4.39
C ARG A 20 7.62 -18.08 -4.45
N GLY A 21 8.27 -17.06 -3.91
CA GLY A 21 9.72 -16.92 -3.94
C GLY A 21 10.29 -16.37 -5.26
N PHE A 22 9.43 -15.99 -6.21
CA PHE A 22 9.79 -15.26 -7.43
C PHE A 22 8.70 -14.27 -7.80
N ALA A 23 9.04 -13.24 -8.58
CA ALA A 23 8.12 -12.18 -8.98
C ALA A 23 7.10 -12.65 -10.03
N ARG A 24 5.82 -12.39 -9.76
CA ARG A 24 4.71 -12.54 -10.72
C ARG A 24 3.98 -11.20 -10.87
N TYR A 25 3.45 -10.96 -12.05
CA TYR A 25 2.75 -9.73 -12.38
C TYR A 25 1.41 -10.03 -13.03
N ASN A 26 0.34 -9.87 -12.26
CA ASN A 26 -1.03 -10.08 -12.72
C ASN A 26 -1.94 -8.96 -12.18
N PRO A 27 -1.94 -7.76 -12.80
CA PRO A 27 -2.94 -6.74 -12.51
C PRO A 27 -4.36 -7.29 -12.71
N GLY A 28 -5.30 -6.94 -11.82
CA GLY A 28 -6.64 -7.53 -11.79
C GLY A 28 -6.76 -8.77 -10.90
N ASP A 29 -5.64 -9.37 -10.51
CA ASP A 29 -5.59 -10.49 -9.56
C ASP A 29 -4.80 -10.12 -8.31
N THR A 30 -3.61 -9.54 -8.50
CA THR A 30 -2.65 -9.20 -7.45
C THR A 30 -2.59 -7.69 -7.16
N SER A 31 -3.63 -6.94 -7.54
CA SER A 31 -3.72 -5.52 -7.21
C SER A 31 -4.30 -5.33 -5.81
N SER A 32 -3.90 -4.25 -5.12
CA SER A 32 -4.31 -3.99 -3.74
C SER A 32 -5.83 -3.91 -3.57
N ILE A 33 -6.54 -3.33 -4.55
CA ILE A 33 -8.01 -3.21 -4.49
C ILE A 33 -8.65 -4.59 -4.69
N ASP A 34 -8.19 -5.37 -5.67
CA ASP A 34 -8.74 -6.70 -5.96
C ASP A 34 -8.58 -7.62 -4.75
N LEU A 35 -7.38 -7.68 -4.18
CA LEU A 35 -7.06 -8.49 -3.00
C LEU A 35 -7.89 -8.07 -1.77
N LEU A 36 -8.04 -6.76 -1.53
CA LEU A 36 -8.84 -6.25 -0.42
C LEU A 36 -10.32 -6.58 -0.61
N VAL A 37 -10.90 -6.32 -1.78
CA VAL A 37 -12.33 -6.55 -2.05
C VAL A 37 -12.68 -8.04 -1.95
N ARG A 38 -11.80 -8.93 -2.42
CA ARG A 38 -11.97 -10.39 -2.30
C ARG A 38 -11.68 -10.93 -0.90
N GLY A 39 -11.02 -10.14 -0.04
CA GLY A 39 -10.64 -10.56 1.31
C GLY A 39 -9.56 -11.62 1.32
N GLU A 40 -8.67 -11.61 0.33
CA GLU A 40 -7.58 -12.58 0.16
C GLU A 40 -6.33 -12.22 1.01
N VAL A 41 -6.30 -10.99 1.55
CA VAL A 41 -5.21 -10.51 2.42
C VAL A 41 -5.58 -10.60 3.89
N ASP A 42 -4.57 -10.93 4.70
CA ASP A 42 -4.64 -11.03 6.15
C ASP A 42 -4.09 -9.79 6.87
N ALA A 43 -3.36 -8.92 6.18
CA ALA A 43 -2.83 -7.67 6.70
C ALA A 43 -2.66 -6.62 5.58
N MET A 44 -2.55 -5.35 5.98
CA MET A 44 -2.27 -4.24 5.05
C MET A 44 -1.17 -3.32 5.57
N PHE A 45 -0.24 -2.96 4.70
CA PHE A 45 0.81 -2.00 4.99
C PHE A 45 0.80 -0.87 3.96
N THR A 46 0.59 0.35 4.42
CA THR A 46 0.48 1.54 3.57
C THR A 46 1.59 2.51 3.88
N ILE A 47 2.26 3.05 2.86
CA ILE A 47 3.34 4.02 2.99
C ILE A 47 3.08 5.18 2.04
N GLY A 48 2.99 6.41 2.58
CA GLY A 48 2.87 7.64 1.80
C GLY A 48 1.70 7.67 0.82
N SER A 49 0.57 7.05 1.19
CA SER A 49 -0.62 6.95 0.36
C SER A 49 -1.88 6.91 1.23
N ASP A 50 -3.01 7.31 0.67
CA ASP A 50 -4.29 7.41 1.39
C ASP A 50 -5.41 6.54 0.77
N PRO A 51 -5.32 5.20 0.81
CA PRO A 51 -6.36 4.29 0.33
C PRO A 51 -7.70 4.47 1.07
N GLY A 52 -7.71 4.90 2.33
CA GLY A 52 -8.92 5.19 3.08
C GLY A 52 -9.81 6.26 2.44
N ALA A 53 -9.23 7.26 1.75
CA ALA A 53 -9.97 8.27 1.02
C ALA A 53 -10.25 7.91 -0.44
N HIS A 54 -9.37 7.11 -1.07
CA HIS A 54 -9.37 6.92 -2.52
C HIS A 54 -9.83 5.52 -2.99
N PHE A 55 -9.92 4.54 -2.09
CA PHE A 55 -10.42 3.20 -2.44
C PHE A 55 -11.94 3.12 -2.33
N PRO A 56 -12.58 2.18 -3.06
CA PRO A 56 -14.00 1.92 -2.87
C PRO A 56 -14.28 1.53 -1.42
N ILE A 57 -15.45 1.95 -0.92
CA ILE A 57 -15.85 1.73 0.48
C ILE A 57 -15.84 0.25 0.89
N SER A 58 -16.06 -0.67 -0.06
CA SER A 58 -15.94 -2.12 0.17
C SER A 58 -14.54 -2.53 0.61
N ALA A 59 -13.50 -2.01 -0.05
CA ALA A 59 -12.11 -2.25 0.32
C ALA A 59 -11.79 -1.61 1.68
N VAL A 60 -12.20 -0.35 1.90
CA VAL A 60 -11.95 0.37 3.17
C VAL A 60 -12.57 -0.35 4.37
N LYS A 61 -13.77 -0.93 4.21
CA LYS A 61 -14.40 -1.78 5.24
C LYS A 61 -13.56 -3.01 5.60
N HIS A 62 -12.78 -3.56 4.67
CA HIS A 62 -11.89 -4.67 4.93
C HIS A 62 -10.64 -4.20 5.67
N ILE A 63 -10.05 -3.05 5.27
CA ILE A 63 -8.92 -2.42 5.98
C ILE A 63 -9.25 -2.23 7.47
N ALA A 64 -10.47 -1.79 7.79
CA ALA A 64 -10.93 -1.58 9.16
C ALA A 64 -10.94 -2.86 10.03
N LYS A 65 -11.03 -4.04 9.42
CA LYS A 65 -11.08 -5.33 10.10
C LYS A 65 -9.70 -5.98 10.23
N LEU A 66 -8.81 -5.74 9.26
CA LEU A 66 -7.49 -6.35 9.19
C LEU A 66 -6.49 -5.65 10.14
N PRO A 67 -5.44 -6.36 10.59
CA PRO A 67 -4.19 -5.75 11.00
C PRO A 67 -3.68 -4.80 9.90
N SER A 68 -3.61 -3.51 10.21
CA SER A 68 -3.24 -2.48 9.24
C SER A 68 -2.30 -1.46 9.83
N VAL A 69 -1.26 -1.11 9.08
CA VAL A 69 -0.25 -0.13 9.46
C VAL A 69 -0.19 0.95 8.38
N CYS A 70 -0.25 2.21 8.80
CA CYS A 70 -0.14 3.40 7.96
C CYS A 70 1.12 4.18 8.34
N ILE A 71 2.03 4.36 7.39
CA ILE A 71 3.19 5.24 7.49
C ILE A 71 2.90 6.48 6.66
N ASP A 72 2.57 7.57 7.33
CA ASP A 72 2.21 8.83 6.69
C ASP A 72 2.49 10.01 7.63
N PRO A 73 3.02 11.15 7.15
CA PRO A 73 3.26 12.31 8.01
C PRO A 73 1.96 12.98 8.48
N HIS A 74 0.84 12.77 7.79
CA HIS A 74 -0.43 13.42 8.08
C HIS A 74 -1.43 12.46 8.73
N LEU A 75 -2.44 13.06 9.37
CA LEU A 75 -3.66 12.36 9.73
C LEU A 75 -4.58 12.33 8.50
N THR A 76 -4.86 11.13 8.02
CA THR A 76 -5.66 10.85 6.82
C THR A 76 -6.79 9.87 7.18
N PRO A 77 -7.82 9.71 6.32
CA PRO A 77 -8.77 8.61 6.45
C PRO A 77 -8.08 7.24 6.58
N THR A 78 -6.94 7.03 5.92
CA THR A 78 -6.11 5.83 6.09
C THR A 78 -5.54 5.69 7.49
N SER A 79 -4.99 6.76 8.07
CA SER A 79 -4.46 6.71 9.44
C SER A 79 -5.59 6.49 10.46
N GLY A 80 -6.80 6.98 10.18
CA GLY A 80 -7.98 6.77 11.03
C GLY A 80 -8.57 5.35 10.97
N VAL A 81 -8.49 4.68 9.82
CA VAL A 81 -9.00 3.29 9.67
C VAL A 81 -7.94 2.24 10.06
N SER A 82 -6.66 2.60 10.04
CA SER A 82 -5.55 1.68 10.32
C SER A 82 -5.39 1.39 11.82
N LYS A 83 -4.82 0.23 12.17
CA LYS A 83 -4.57 -0.16 13.58
C LYS A 83 -3.36 0.54 14.19
N LEU A 84 -2.37 0.88 13.38
CA LEU A 84 -1.18 1.61 13.78
C LEU A 84 -0.90 2.72 12.77
N HIS A 85 -0.71 3.93 13.26
CA HIS A 85 -0.20 5.04 12.49
C HIS A 85 1.22 5.38 12.96
N VAL A 86 2.17 5.41 12.03
CA VAL A 86 3.57 5.76 12.27
C VAL A 86 3.85 7.08 11.54
N PRO A 87 3.93 8.20 12.26
CA PRO A 87 4.29 9.48 11.65
C PRO A 87 5.77 9.46 11.23
N VAL A 88 6.05 10.08 10.09
CA VAL A 88 7.39 10.16 9.50
C VAL A 88 7.71 11.58 9.06
N ALA A 89 8.99 11.86 8.80
CA ALA A 89 9.45 13.14 8.30
C ALA A 89 9.01 13.38 6.84
N PHE A 90 8.78 14.64 6.47
CA PHE A 90 8.43 15.05 5.12
C PHE A 90 9.62 14.92 4.16
N ASN A 91 9.52 14.03 3.18
CA ASN A 91 10.50 13.94 2.10
C ASN A 91 10.46 15.21 1.24
N GLY A 92 11.63 15.79 0.97
CA GLY A 92 11.80 17.07 0.27
C GLY A 92 11.75 18.31 1.17
N VAL A 93 11.40 18.17 2.46
CA VAL A 93 11.38 19.29 3.43
C VAL A 93 12.29 18.99 4.61
N GLU A 94 12.04 17.89 5.31
CA GLU A 94 12.75 17.50 6.55
C GLU A 94 13.79 16.41 6.29
N THR A 95 13.59 15.61 5.24
CA THR A 95 14.56 14.61 4.77
C THR A 95 14.72 14.68 3.26
N GLY A 96 15.89 14.27 2.76
CA GLY A 96 16.12 14.09 1.33
C GLY A 96 15.63 12.72 0.84
N GLY A 97 15.56 12.58 -0.48
CA GLY A 97 15.20 11.34 -1.17
C GLY A 97 15.35 11.48 -2.67
N ASN A 98 15.27 10.36 -3.39
CA ASN A 98 15.29 10.31 -4.85
C ASN A 98 13.91 9.94 -5.39
N CYS A 99 13.52 10.56 -6.50
CA CYS A 99 12.24 10.32 -7.15
C CYS A 99 12.28 9.19 -8.17
#